data_AF-A0A925TVA3-F1
#
_entry.id   AF-A0A925TVA3-F1
#
_cell.length_a   1.000
_cell.length_b   1.000
_cell.length_c   1.000
_cell.angle_alpha   90.00
_cell.angle_beta   90.00
_cell.angle_gamma   90.00
#
_symmetry.space_group_name_H-M   'P 1'
#
loop_
_entity.id
_entity.type
_entity.pdbx_description
1 polymer ?
#
loop_
_entity_poly.entity_id
_entity_poly.type
_entity_poly.pdbx_seq_one_letter_code
_entity_poly.pdbx_strand_id
1 'polypeptide(L)'
;ERSKKQQTWINNKIRIIVCTNAFGMGIDKPDVRIVVHWDVPDNPEAYYQEAGRAGRDGKQAYAGLLFHAGDIADLQSFILYQYPSIEFVKNVYHALCNYLQIATGAGKDEAFDFDLIDFCTKYKWNATQTSNALKILQQHNYIYTADILNRSSTIKIIVDKETLYAFQIENKQWDAFIKMLLRVAPGVFDDFVMIYEKELAYHLSIPEKTFFEQLLFLQKQNLLIYNPAKTKPQIVFTTERLPSDNLQFDHALLQRLKTAAEKRMFAMQRYAENKSACRMQMLLEYFGEKSGRCGYCDTCVERNKLSVTEKEFDKILKWLKSELIQAPKNPETIYKLAPVRKEKLLEVLQYSKDNKIIEHTKDNILVWRG
;
A
#
# COMPACT_ATOMS: atom_id res chain seq x y z
N GLU A 1 -7.98 22.81 -1.21
CA GLU A 1 -6.95 22.84 -2.27
C GLU A 1 -7.17 21.78 -3.37
N ARG A 2 -7.35 20.50 -3.01
CA ARG A 2 -7.59 19.36 -3.94
C ARG A 2 -8.65 19.64 -5.02
N SER A 3 -9.87 20.04 -4.60
CA SER A 3 -10.99 20.26 -5.53
C SER A 3 -10.73 21.37 -6.55
N LYS A 4 -9.97 22.39 -6.16
CA LYS A 4 -9.58 23.50 -7.05
C LYS A 4 -8.67 23.00 -8.17
N LYS A 5 -7.63 22.22 -7.82
CA LYS A 5 -6.69 21.63 -8.80
C LYS A 5 -7.44 20.72 -9.80
N GLN A 6 -8.32 19.86 -9.28
CA GLN A 6 -9.17 18.99 -10.11
C GLN A 6 -10.06 19.78 -11.07
N GLN A 7 -10.80 20.78 -10.58
CA GLN A 7 -11.66 21.62 -11.43
C GLN A 7 -10.86 22.38 -12.49
N THR A 8 -9.68 22.91 -12.15
CA THR A 8 -8.83 23.60 -13.13
C THR A 8 -8.32 22.68 -14.23
N TRP A 9 -8.05 21.41 -13.93
CA TRP A 9 -7.65 20.42 -14.92
C TRP A 9 -8.83 19.95 -15.79
N ILE A 10 -9.99 19.69 -15.18
CA ILE A 10 -11.23 19.33 -15.91
C ILE A 10 -11.58 20.43 -16.93
N ASN A 11 -11.50 21.68 -16.50
CA ASN A 11 -11.79 22.86 -17.33
C ASN A 11 -10.62 23.27 -18.25
N ASN A 12 -9.64 22.39 -18.48
CA ASN A 12 -8.51 22.61 -19.39
C ASN A 12 -7.63 23.85 -19.08
N LYS A 13 -7.69 24.37 -17.85
CA LYS A 13 -6.78 25.45 -17.40
C LYS A 13 -5.39 24.91 -17.03
N ILE A 14 -5.33 23.64 -16.66
CA ILE A 14 -4.09 22.90 -16.41
C ILE A 14 -4.06 21.72 -17.37
N ARG A 15 -2.93 21.51 -18.05
CA ARG A 15 -2.75 20.43 -19.04
C ARG A 15 -2.39 19.09 -18.42
N ILE A 16 -1.61 19.10 -17.34
CA ILE A 16 -1.03 17.91 -16.73
C ILE A 16 -1.46 17.83 -15.28
N ILE A 17 -1.91 16.66 -14.85
CA ILE A 17 -2.19 16.37 -13.45
C ILE A 17 -1.38 15.14 -13.05
N VAL A 18 -0.71 15.24 -11.91
CA VAL A 18 0.04 14.14 -11.31
C VAL A 18 -0.70 13.75 -10.04
N CYS A 19 -1.03 12.46 -9.92
CA CYS A 19 -1.89 12.00 -8.86
C CYS A 19 -1.60 10.55 -8.49
N THR A 20 -1.81 10.20 -7.22
CA THR A 20 -1.82 8.81 -6.77
C THR A 20 -3.12 8.12 -7.17
N ASN A 21 -3.17 6.78 -7.14
CA ASN A 21 -4.34 6.00 -7.55
C ASN A 21 -5.63 6.43 -6.83
N ALA A 22 -5.52 6.77 -5.53
CA ALA A 22 -6.62 7.27 -4.71
C ALA A 22 -7.22 8.63 -5.16
N PHE A 23 -6.46 9.41 -5.94
CA PHE A 23 -6.94 10.68 -6.50
C PHE A 23 -7.60 10.49 -7.88
N GLY A 24 -7.13 9.53 -8.68
CA GLY A 24 -7.71 9.23 -10.00
C GLY A 24 -9.13 8.63 -9.90
N MET A 25 -9.40 7.85 -8.84
CA MET A 25 -10.72 7.25 -8.58
C MET A 25 -11.83 8.32 -8.54
N GLY A 26 -12.73 8.29 -9.54
CA GLY A 26 -13.91 9.17 -9.61
C GLY A 26 -13.80 10.39 -10.55
N ILE A 27 -12.64 10.66 -11.16
CA ILE A 27 -12.53 11.73 -12.16
C ILE A 27 -12.96 11.20 -13.53
N ASP A 28 -14.00 11.82 -14.10
CA ASP A 28 -14.49 11.56 -15.45
C ASP A 28 -14.20 12.78 -16.35
N LYS A 29 -13.13 12.68 -17.13
CA LYS A 29 -12.76 13.67 -18.15
C LYS A 29 -12.63 12.93 -19.49
N PRO A 30 -13.49 13.19 -20.48
CA PRO A 30 -13.57 12.35 -21.66
C PRO A 30 -12.37 12.51 -22.61
N ASP A 31 -11.76 13.70 -22.62
CA ASP A 31 -10.73 14.14 -23.55
C ASP A 31 -9.29 13.92 -23.05
N VAL A 32 -9.07 12.96 -22.14
CA VAL A 32 -7.72 12.61 -21.68
C VAL A 32 -6.96 11.92 -22.82
N ARG A 33 -5.80 12.49 -23.20
CA ARG A 33 -4.98 11.99 -24.31
C ARG A 33 -3.88 11.02 -23.91
N ILE A 34 -3.36 11.16 -22.70
CA ILE A 34 -2.23 10.36 -22.23
C ILE A 34 -2.44 10.02 -20.77
N VAL A 35 -2.29 8.75 -20.42
CA VAL A 35 -2.11 8.26 -19.05
C VAL A 35 -0.73 7.64 -18.96
N VAL A 36 0.07 8.05 -17.97
CA VAL A 36 1.41 7.52 -17.74
C VAL A 36 1.47 6.96 -16.33
N HIS A 37 1.82 5.68 -16.21
CA HIS A 37 2.12 5.02 -14.95
C HIS A 37 3.61 5.16 -14.71
N TRP A 38 3.96 5.84 -13.61
CA TRP A 38 5.35 6.01 -13.19
C TRP A 38 5.87 4.80 -12.41
N ASP A 39 4.96 4.08 -11.75
CA ASP A 39 5.22 2.84 -11.03
C ASP A 39 4.41 1.71 -11.68
N VAL A 40 4.87 0.47 -11.53
CA VAL A 40 4.14 -0.73 -11.98
C VAL A 40 2.89 -0.91 -11.13
N PRO A 41 1.68 -0.91 -11.71
CA PRO A 41 0.47 -1.20 -10.94
C PRO A 41 0.52 -2.59 -10.28
N ASP A 42 -0.21 -2.77 -9.19
CA ASP A 42 -0.20 -4.01 -8.40
C ASP A 42 -0.69 -5.24 -9.19
N ASN A 43 -1.57 -5.02 -10.17
CA ASN A 43 -2.24 -6.04 -10.95
C ASN A 43 -2.80 -5.50 -12.28
N PRO A 44 -3.13 -6.37 -13.25
CA PRO A 44 -3.68 -5.96 -14.54
C PRO A 44 -5.02 -5.22 -14.43
N GLU A 45 -5.84 -5.50 -13.42
CA GLU A 45 -7.12 -4.82 -13.21
C GLU A 45 -6.94 -3.34 -12.88
N ALA A 46 -6.01 -3.03 -11.99
CA ALA A 46 -5.64 -1.65 -11.66
C ALA A 46 -5.14 -0.91 -12.91
N TYR A 47 -4.19 -1.52 -13.63
CA TYR A 47 -3.69 -0.94 -14.89
C TYR A 47 -4.81 -0.72 -15.91
N TYR A 48 -5.69 -1.70 -16.13
CA TYR A 48 -6.78 -1.60 -17.10
C TYR A 48 -7.75 -0.47 -16.73
N GLN A 49 -8.12 -0.35 -15.45
CA GLN A 49 -9.00 0.71 -14.97
C GLN A 49 -8.35 2.10 -15.11
N GLU A 50 -7.06 2.22 -14.80
CA GLU A 50 -6.31 3.47 -14.85
C GLU A 50 -6.03 3.92 -16.28
N ALA A 51 -5.56 3.00 -17.14
CA ALA A 51 -5.37 3.24 -18.57
C ALA A 51 -6.68 3.58 -19.30
N GLY A 52 -7.80 2.96 -18.90
CA GLY A 52 -9.14 3.20 -19.45
C GLY A 52 -9.73 4.60 -19.17
N ARG A 53 -8.97 5.47 -18.50
CA ARG A 53 -9.32 6.91 -18.37
C ARG A 53 -8.98 7.70 -19.63
N ALA A 54 -8.05 7.21 -20.44
CA ALA A 54 -7.67 7.85 -21.68
C ALA A 54 -8.72 7.59 -22.79
N GLY A 55 -8.96 8.57 -23.65
CA GLY A 55 -9.68 8.35 -24.92
C GLY A 55 -11.16 8.00 -24.81
N ARG A 56 -11.86 8.39 -23.74
CA ARG A 56 -13.30 8.12 -23.58
C ARG A 56 -14.18 8.86 -24.60
N ASP A 57 -13.66 9.92 -25.22
CA ASP A 57 -14.28 10.59 -26.38
C ASP A 57 -14.11 9.83 -27.71
N GLY A 58 -13.53 8.62 -27.68
CA GLY A 58 -13.32 7.76 -28.85
C GLY A 58 -12.14 8.20 -29.74
N LYS A 59 -11.44 9.28 -29.39
CA LYS A 59 -10.25 9.72 -30.12
C LYS A 59 -9.03 8.95 -29.65
N GLN A 60 -8.01 8.88 -30.52
CA GLN A 60 -6.75 8.24 -30.21
C GLN A 60 -6.14 8.81 -28.93
N ALA A 61 -5.73 7.90 -28.05
CA ALA A 61 -5.09 8.20 -26.79
C ALA A 61 -4.02 7.14 -26.49
N TYR A 62 -3.13 7.46 -25.56
CA TYR A 62 -1.99 6.62 -25.22
C TYR A 62 -1.98 6.28 -23.73
N ALA A 63 -1.65 5.04 -23.41
CA ALA A 63 -1.34 4.60 -22.06
C ALA A 63 0.09 4.08 -22.03
N GLY A 64 0.94 4.70 -21.22
CA GLY A 64 2.33 4.31 -21.01
C GLY A 64 2.54 3.71 -19.63
N LEU A 65 3.40 2.70 -19.56
CA LEU A 65 3.96 2.18 -18.31
C LEU A 65 5.47 2.37 -18.37
N LEU A 66 6.01 3.15 -17.44
CA LEU A 66 7.44 3.29 -17.21
C LEU A 66 7.81 2.37 -16.06
N PHE A 67 8.85 1.55 -16.23
CA PHE A 67 9.35 0.70 -15.16
C PHE A 67 10.82 0.35 -15.34
N HIS A 68 11.44 -0.02 -14.24
CA HIS A 68 12.77 -0.58 -14.14
C HIS A 68 12.71 -2.00 -13.53
N ALA A 69 13.79 -2.77 -13.67
CA ALA A 69 13.87 -4.12 -13.09
C ALA A 69 13.73 -4.12 -11.55
N GLY A 70 14.16 -3.03 -10.89
CA GLY A 70 13.96 -2.82 -9.45
C GLY A 70 12.49 -2.79 -9.05
N ASP A 71 11.64 -2.13 -9.84
CA ASP A 71 10.20 -2.02 -9.53
C ASP A 71 9.50 -3.38 -9.51
N ILE A 72 9.95 -4.31 -10.37
CA ILE A 72 9.45 -5.69 -10.39
C ILE A 72 9.90 -6.45 -9.14
N ALA A 73 11.14 -6.25 -8.69
CA ALA A 73 11.64 -6.86 -7.45
C ALA A 73 10.91 -6.30 -6.21
N ASP A 74 10.57 -5.02 -6.21
CA ASP A 74 9.79 -4.37 -5.17
C ASP A 74 8.36 -4.90 -5.12
N LEU A 75 7.72 -5.07 -6.28
CA LEU A 75 6.39 -5.69 -6.43
C LEU A 75 6.36 -7.12 -5.84
N GLN A 76 7.40 -7.92 -6.11
CA GLN A 76 7.55 -9.26 -5.57
C GLN A 76 7.75 -9.25 -4.04
N SER A 77 8.59 -8.35 -3.55
CA SER A 77 8.85 -8.18 -2.11
C SER A 77 7.60 -7.70 -1.37
N PHE A 78 6.82 -6.82 -2.00
CA PHE A 78 5.57 -6.30 -1.44
C PHE A 78 4.56 -7.42 -1.16
N ILE A 79 4.42 -8.40 -2.06
CA ILE A 79 3.56 -9.57 -1.84
C ILE A 79 4.00 -10.37 -0.61
N LEU A 80 5.30 -10.54 -0.39
CA LEU A 80 5.83 -11.24 0.79
C LEU A 80 5.53 -10.48 2.10
N TYR A 81 5.56 -9.15 2.07
CA TYR A 81 5.17 -8.32 3.22
C TYR A 81 3.66 -8.23 3.41
N GLN A 82 2.88 -8.31 2.33
CA GLN A 82 1.42 -8.27 2.38
C GLN A 82 0.84 -9.57 2.96
N TYR A 83 1.45 -10.70 2.64
CA TYR A 83 0.99 -12.03 3.05
C TYR A 83 2.11 -12.75 3.86
N PRO A 84 2.36 -12.32 5.12
CA PRO A 84 3.36 -12.96 5.97
C PRO A 84 3.03 -14.43 6.24
N SER A 85 4.06 -15.24 6.50
CA SER A 85 3.88 -16.63 6.89
C SER A 85 3.21 -16.73 8.26
N ILE A 86 2.49 -17.82 8.51
CA ILE A 86 1.83 -18.05 9.81
C ILE A 86 2.85 -18.14 10.94
N GLU A 87 4.04 -18.68 10.67
CA GLU A 87 5.16 -18.67 11.61
C GLU A 87 5.57 -17.23 11.98
N PHE A 88 5.65 -16.33 10.99
CA PHE A 88 5.91 -14.92 11.26
C PHE A 88 4.78 -14.28 12.09
N VAL A 89 3.52 -14.57 11.77
CA VAL A 89 2.36 -14.07 12.55
C VAL A 89 2.41 -14.54 14.01
N LYS A 90 2.72 -15.83 14.24
CA LYS A 90 2.92 -16.40 15.59
C LYS A 90 4.07 -15.72 16.34
N ASN A 91 5.18 -15.46 15.64
CA ASN A 91 6.33 -14.74 16.21
C ASN A 91 5.98 -13.29 16.57
N VAL A 92 5.22 -12.59 15.72
CA VAL A 92 4.72 -11.24 16.01
C VAL A 92 3.81 -11.24 17.24
N TYR A 93 2.88 -12.18 17.36
CA TYR A 93 2.04 -12.31 18.55
C TYR A 93 2.85 -12.54 19.82
N HIS A 94 3.82 -13.46 19.77
CA HIS A 94 4.71 -13.74 20.89
C HIS A 94 5.50 -12.51 21.33
N ALA A 95 6.12 -11.83 20.36
CA ALA A 95 6.88 -10.61 20.61
C ALA A 95 6.00 -9.49 21.13
N LEU A 96 4.77 -9.34 20.62
CA LEU A 96 3.79 -8.38 21.09
C LEU A 96 3.47 -8.62 22.57
N CYS A 97 3.18 -9.85 22.97
CA CYS A 97 2.91 -10.19 24.37
C CYS A 97 4.11 -9.88 25.28
N ASN A 98 5.33 -10.14 24.81
CA ASN A 98 6.55 -9.86 25.57
C ASN A 98 6.85 -8.36 25.64
N TYR A 99 6.58 -7.62 24.56
CA TYR A 99 6.72 -6.17 24.51
C TYR A 99 5.77 -5.48 25.49
N LEU A 100 4.54 -5.98 25.59
CA LEU A 100 3.49 -5.50 26.48
C LEU A 100 3.53 -6.13 27.88
N GLN A 101 4.47 -7.06 28.13
CA GLN A 101 4.68 -7.73 29.42
C GLN A 101 3.44 -8.50 29.94
N ILE A 102 2.64 -9.07 29.05
CA ILE A 102 1.41 -9.79 29.39
C ILE A 102 1.74 -11.21 29.82
N ALA A 103 1.33 -11.68 31.00
CA ALA A 103 1.53 -13.07 31.42
C ALA A 103 0.63 -14.05 30.64
N THR A 104 1.04 -15.32 30.52
CA THR A 104 0.19 -16.37 29.92
C THR A 104 -1.11 -16.52 30.72
N GLY A 105 -2.25 -16.59 30.04
CA GLY A 105 -3.57 -16.63 30.69
C GLY A 105 -4.11 -15.26 31.15
N ALA A 106 -3.41 -14.15 30.88
CA ALA A 106 -3.85 -12.79 31.24
C ALA A 106 -4.15 -11.92 30.01
N GLY A 107 -4.61 -10.69 30.22
CA GLY A 107 -4.75 -9.67 29.18
C GLY A 107 -6.09 -9.62 28.45
N LYS A 108 -7.02 -10.56 28.70
CA LYS A 108 -8.36 -10.51 28.08
C LYS A 108 -9.09 -9.22 28.45
N ASP A 109 -9.65 -8.55 27.46
CA ASP A 109 -10.36 -7.27 27.54
C ASP A 109 -9.50 -6.09 28.05
N GLU A 110 -8.18 -6.28 28.16
CA GLU A 110 -7.23 -5.23 28.54
C GLU A 110 -6.70 -4.50 27.29
N ALA A 111 -6.51 -3.19 27.45
CA ALA A 111 -6.03 -2.29 26.40
C ALA A 111 -4.63 -1.78 26.73
N PHE A 112 -3.68 -2.02 25.83
CA PHE A 112 -2.28 -1.65 25.97
C PHE A 112 -1.87 -0.61 24.94
N ASP A 113 -1.08 0.36 25.37
CA ASP A 113 -0.53 1.38 24.48
C ASP A 113 0.52 0.73 23.58
N PHE A 114 0.41 0.97 22.27
CA PHE A 114 1.20 0.30 21.26
C PHE A 114 1.68 1.29 20.19
N ASP A 115 2.99 1.34 20.00
CA ASP A 115 3.63 2.08 18.92
C ASP A 115 4.25 1.08 17.94
N LEU A 116 3.67 0.99 16.75
CA LEU A 116 4.13 0.05 15.72
C LEU A 116 5.59 0.32 15.31
N ILE A 117 6.01 1.58 15.25
CA ILE A 117 7.34 1.95 14.77
C ILE A 117 8.39 1.59 15.84
N ASP A 118 8.11 1.90 17.11
CA ASP A 118 8.98 1.50 18.22
C ASP A 118 9.10 -0.02 18.33
N PHE A 119 7.98 -0.73 18.25
CA PHE A 119 7.93 -2.19 18.26
C PHE A 119 8.77 -2.78 17.12
N CYS A 120 8.56 -2.32 15.88
CA CYS A 120 9.31 -2.80 14.72
C CYS A 120 10.81 -2.49 14.84
N THR A 121 11.18 -1.34 15.40
CA THR A 121 12.58 -0.96 15.63
C THR A 121 13.25 -1.90 16.63
N LYS A 122 12.58 -2.20 17.75
CA LYS A 122 13.08 -3.10 18.80
C LYS A 122 13.33 -4.52 18.29
N TYR A 123 12.40 -5.07 17.52
CA TYR A 123 12.49 -6.44 16.98
C TYR A 123 13.17 -6.50 15.61
N LYS A 124 13.57 -5.36 15.04
CA LYS A 124 14.19 -5.23 13.71
C LYS A 124 13.35 -5.85 12.59
N TRP A 125 12.04 -5.61 12.62
CA TRP A 125 11.08 -6.12 11.64
C TRP A 125 10.57 -5.02 10.71
N ASN A 126 10.13 -5.42 9.52
CA ASN A 126 9.51 -4.52 8.55
C ASN A 126 8.12 -4.07 9.06
N ALA A 127 7.85 -2.76 9.02
CA ALA A 127 6.61 -2.19 9.54
C ALA A 127 5.37 -2.64 8.77
N THR A 128 5.44 -2.74 7.44
CA THR A 128 4.34 -3.21 6.59
C THR A 128 4.01 -4.67 6.90
N GLN A 129 5.04 -5.53 6.94
CA GLN A 129 4.86 -6.95 7.24
C GLN A 129 4.28 -7.18 8.64
N THR A 130 4.80 -6.47 9.64
CA THR A 130 4.29 -6.53 11.03
C THR A 130 2.85 -6.02 11.11
N SER A 131 2.51 -4.91 10.44
CA SER A 131 1.13 -4.41 10.38
C SER A 131 0.17 -5.43 9.77
N ASN A 132 0.57 -6.11 8.69
CA ASN A 132 -0.26 -7.16 8.09
C ASN A 132 -0.38 -8.40 8.99
N ALA A 133 0.67 -8.76 9.73
CA ALA A 133 0.59 -9.81 10.73
C ALA A 133 -0.39 -9.47 11.86
N LEU A 134 -0.37 -8.23 12.36
CA LEU A 134 -1.33 -7.74 13.35
C LEU A 134 -2.77 -7.74 12.81
N LYS A 135 -2.97 -7.37 11.54
CA LYS A 135 -4.29 -7.47 10.87
C LYS A 135 -4.80 -8.90 10.81
N ILE A 136 -3.93 -9.88 10.52
CA ILE A 136 -4.31 -11.30 10.53
C ILE A 136 -4.72 -11.72 11.95
N LEU A 137 -3.93 -11.36 12.98
CA LEU A 137 -4.31 -11.63 14.37
C LEU A 137 -5.67 -11.01 14.74
N GLN A 138 -5.95 -9.81 14.23
CA GLN A 138 -7.22 -9.14 14.43
C GLN A 138 -8.39 -9.83 13.71
N GLN A 139 -8.21 -10.24 12.46
CA GLN A 139 -9.24 -10.98 11.71
C GLN A 139 -9.61 -12.31 12.38
N HIS A 140 -8.66 -12.90 13.12
CA HIS A 140 -8.85 -14.10 13.92
C HIS A 140 -9.31 -13.83 15.37
N ASN A 141 -9.67 -12.59 15.72
CA ASN A 141 -10.17 -12.17 17.03
C ASN A 141 -9.21 -12.47 18.20
N TYR A 142 -7.90 -12.48 17.98
CA TYR A 142 -6.93 -12.54 19.09
C TYR A 142 -6.71 -11.16 19.70
N ILE A 143 -6.73 -10.14 18.85
CA ILE A 143 -6.53 -8.74 19.23
C ILE A 143 -7.46 -7.82 18.43
N TYR A 144 -7.56 -6.58 18.84
CA TYR A 144 -8.14 -5.50 18.05
C TYR A 144 -7.25 -4.26 18.16
N THR A 145 -6.88 -3.66 17.04
CA THR A 145 -6.17 -2.37 17.01
C THR A 145 -7.20 -1.25 17.07
N ALA A 146 -7.20 -0.52 18.18
CA ALA A 146 -7.97 0.70 18.32
C ALA A 146 -7.11 1.88 17.85
N ASP A 147 -7.44 2.41 16.66
CA ASP A 147 -6.98 3.74 16.26
C ASP A 147 -7.72 4.77 17.12
N ILE A 148 -6.98 5.39 18.03
CA ILE A 148 -7.54 6.38 18.97
C ILE A 148 -7.67 7.71 18.25
N LEU A 149 -8.64 7.80 17.36
CA LEU A 149 -9.19 9.07 16.91
C LEU A 149 -10.09 9.56 18.04
N ASN A 150 -9.63 10.59 18.78
CA ASN A 150 -10.36 11.32 19.82
C ASN A 150 -10.78 10.51 21.07
N ARG A 151 -9.85 10.29 22.01
CA ARG A 151 -10.25 10.29 23.42
C ARG A 151 -9.93 11.64 24.05
N SER A 152 -10.90 12.18 24.77
CA SER A 152 -10.75 13.38 25.59
C SER A 152 -10.05 13.01 26.89
N SER A 153 -9.20 13.90 27.41
CA SER A 153 -8.64 13.73 28.74
C SER A 153 -9.74 13.84 29.78
N THR A 154 -9.60 13.21 30.94
CA THR A 154 -10.59 13.31 32.02
C THR A 154 -9.99 13.90 33.27
N ILE A 155 -10.75 14.72 33.97
CA ILE A 155 -10.38 15.27 35.28
C ILE A 155 -11.44 14.96 36.33
N LYS A 156 -11.03 14.83 37.58
CA LYS A 156 -11.90 14.81 38.76
C LYS A 156 -11.25 15.59 39.88
N ILE A 157 -11.94 16.53 40.50
CA ILE A 157 -11.47 17.23 41.69
C ILE A 157 -11.75 16.35 42.90
N ILE A 158 -10.71 16.11 43.70
CA ILE A 158 -10.78 15.18 44.86
C ILE A 158 -10.86 15.88 46.21
N VAL A 159 -10.74 17.22 46.22
CA VAL A 159 -10.91 18.06 47.40
C VAL A 159 -12.30 18.66 47.45
N ASP A 160 -12.73 19.07 48.65
CA ASP A 160 -13.97 19.82 48.81
C ASP A 160 -13.85 21.27 48.27
N LYS A 161 -15.00 21.94 48.18
CA LYS A 161 -15.10 23.29 47.64
C LYS A 161 -14.37 24.33 48.51
N GLU A 162 -14.33 24.12 49.82
CA GLU A 162 -13.69 25.04 50.77
C GLU A 162 -12.17 25.02 50.62
N THR A 163 -11.59 23.82 50.53
CA THR A 163 -10.16 23.59 50.31
C THR A 163 -9.73 24.14 48.96
N LEU A 164 -10.51 23.90 47.90
CA LEU A 164 -10.19 24.43 46.57
C LEU A 164 -10.24 25.97 46.57
N TYR A 165 -11.21 26.57 47.24
CA TYR A 165 -11.35 28.02 47.35
C TYR A 165 -10.19 28.65 48.14
N ALA A 166 -9.77 28.04 49.26
CA ALA A 166 -8.62 28.47 50.03
C ALA A 166 -7.35 28.47 49.17
N PHE A 167 -7.13 27.40 48.38
CA PHE A 167 -6.01 27.32 47.44
C PHE A 167 -6.03 28.44 46.39
N GLN A 168 -7.20 28.80 45.86
CA GLN A 168 -7.36 29.90 44.89
C GLN A 168 -7.00 31.27 45.49
N ILE A 169 -7.32 31.50 46.78
CA ILE A 169 -6.96 32.74 47.48
C ILE A 169 -5.45 32.84 47.66
N GLU A 170 -4.83 31.77 48.15
CA GLU A 170 -3.38 31.72 48.40
C GLU A 170 -2.57 31.80 47.10
N ASN A 171 -3.11 31.24 46.01
CA ASN A 171 -2.40 31.15 44.75
C ASN A 171 -3.20 31.81 43.61
N LYS A 172 -3.33 33.14 43.67
CA LYS A 172 -4.11 33.97 42.71
C LYS A 172 -3.84 33.67 41.24
N GLN A 173 -2.63 33.25 40.87
CA GLN A 173 -2.26 32.89 39.50
C GLN A 173 -3.08 31.71 38.93
N TRP A 174 -3.65 30.84 39.78
CA TRP A 174 -4.45 29.68 39.38
C TRP A 174 -5.95 29.94 39.35
N ASP A 175 -6.41 31.08 39.87
CA ASP A 175 -7.84 31.38 40.01
C ASP A 175 -8.58 31.35 38.66
N ALA A 176 -8.00 32.00 37.64
CA ALA A 176 -8.58 32.02 36.29
C ALA A 176 -8.64 30.62 35.65
N PHE A 177 -7.60 29.80 35.87
CA PHE A 177 -7.50 28.45 35.34
C PHE A 177 -8.53 27.52 36.00
N ILE A 178 -8.61 27.52 37.33
CA ILE A 178 -9.53 26.67 38.09
C ILE A 178 -10.98 27.06 37.79
N LYS A 179 -11.32 28.36 37.74
CA LYS A 179 -12.67 28.81 37.37
C LYS A 179 -13.08 28.38 35.97
N MET A 180 -12.13 28.39 35.03
CA MET A 180 -12.38 27.91 33.67
C MET A 180 -12.63 26.40 33.67
N LEU A 181 -11.83 25.61 34.40
CA LEU A 181 -12.09 24.16 34.55
C LEU A 181 -13.47 23.88 35.15
N LEU A 182 -13.84 24.58 36.23
CA LEU A 182 -15.16 24.45 36.87
C LEU A 182 -16.32 24.84 35.94
N ARG A 183 -16.08 25.74 34.97
CA ARG A 183 -17.07 26.17 33.99
C ARG A 183 -17.27 25.15 32.88
N VAL A 184 -16.19 24.50 32.43
CA VAL A 184 -16.21 23.57 31.30
C VAL A 184 -16.49 22.13 31.74
N ALA A 185 -16.19 21.79 33.00
CA ALA A 185 -16.41 20.47 33.58
C ALA A 185 -17.48 20.50 34.68
N PRO A 186 -18.79 20.62 34.34
CA PRO A 186 -19.86 20.48 35.32
C PRO A 186 -19.84 19.07 35.92
N GLY A 187 -19.98 18.96 37.24
CA GLY A 187 -19.95 17.67 37.95
C GLY A 187 -18.55 17.13 38.28
N VAL A 188 -17.49 17.92 38.08
CA VAL A 188 -16.09 17.49 38.29
C VAL A 188 -15.74 17.07 39.72
N PHE A 189 -16.55 17.41 40.72
CA PHE A 189 -16.37 16.94 42.10
C PHE A 189 -16.94 15.53 42.31
N ASP A 190 -17.96 15.16 41.55
CA ASP A 190 -18.70 13.92 41.73
C ASP A 190 -18.08 12.80 40.88
N ASP A 191 -17.75 13.09 39.62
CA ASP A 191 -17.29 12.11 38.63
C ASP A 191 -16.12 12.61 37.76
N PHE A 192 -15.53 11.69 36.99
CA PHE A 192 -14.55 12.03 35.96
C PHE A 192 -15.24 12.70 34.78
N VAL A 193 -14.86 13.94 34.49
CA VAL A 193 -15.43 14.75 33.41
C VAL A 193 -14.42 14.88 32.27
N MET A 194 -14.92 14.73 31.04
CA MET A 194 -14.14 14.85 29.81
C MET A 194 -13.78 16.32 29.53
N ILE A 195 -12.54 16.55 29.10
CA ILE A 195 -12.02 17.86 28.70
C ILE A 195 -11.23 17.77 27.39
N TYR A 196 -11.28 18.84 26.58
CA TYR A 196 -10.56 18.96 25.31
C TYR A 196 -9.42 19.97 25.44
N GLU A 197 -8.21 19.48 25.71
CA GLU A 197 -7.03 20.32 26.04
C GLU A 197 -6.72 21.37 24.98
N LYS A 198 -6.79 21.03 23.70
CA LYS A 198 -6.51 21.95 22.60
C LYS A 198 -7.46 23.14 22.58
N GLU A 199 -8.74 22.89 22.79
CA GLU A 199 -9.77 23.95 22.81
C GLU A 199 -9.60 24.82 24.06
N LEU A 200 -9.34 24.21 25.21
CA LEU A 200 -9.18 24.93 26.47
C LEU A 200 -7.90 25.77 26.51
N ALA A 201 -6.78 25.23 25.99
CA ALA A 201 -5.53 25.96 25.84
C ALA A 201 -5.70 27.16 24.90
N TYR A 202 -6.43 26.98 23.79
CA TYR A 202 -6.78 28.06 22.86
C TYR A 202 -7.60 29.16 23.54
N HIS A 203 -8.63 28.80 24.31
CA HIS A 203 -9.45 29.78 25.05
C HIS A 203 -8.65 30.57 26.09
N LEU A 204 -7.63 29.97 26.69
CA LEU A 204 -6.72 30.63 27.62
C LEU A 204 -5.58 31.39 26.94
N SER A 205 -5.47 31.33 25.62
CA SER A 205 -4.33 31.89 24.85
C SER A 205 -2.97 31.38 25.35
N ILE A 206 -2.89 30.12 25.79
CA ILE A 206 -1.64 29.49 26.25
C ILE A 206 -1.28 28.29 25.37
N PRO A 207 0.01 27.92 25.29
CA PRO A 207 0.42 26.70 24.61
C PRO A 207 -0.20 25.45 25.24
N GLU A 208 -0.56 24.45 24.43
CA GLU A 208 -1.11 23.15 24.88
C GLU A 208 -0.20 22.47 25.91
N LYS A 209 1.12 22.55 25.69
CA LYS A 209 2.12 22.04 26.64
C LYS A 209 2.02 22.70 28.02
N THR A 210 1.80 24.01 28.07
CA THR A 210 1.65 24.76 29.33
C THR A 210 0.35 24.37 30.04
N PHE A 211 -0.74 24.18 29.29
CA PHE A 211 -2.01 23.69 29.83
C PHE A 211 -1.86 22.30 30.47
N PHE A 212 -1.16 21.40 29.80
CA PHE A 212 -0.83 20.07 30.32
C PHE A 212 0.00 20.13 31.61
N GLU A 213 1.05 20.95 31.63
CA GLU A 213 1.90 21.17 32.82
C GLU A 213 1.10 21.72 34.01
N GLN A 214 0.11 22.57 33.75
CA GLN A 214 -0.80 23.14 34.75
C GLN A 214 -1.70 22.08 35.40
N LEU A 215 -2.27 21.16 34.62
CA LEU A 215 -3.05 20.04 35.16
C LEU A 215 -2.20 19.09 36.00
N LEU A 216 -1.00 18.75 35.53
CA LEU A 216 -0.06 17.94 36.29
C LEU A 216 0.37 18.60 37.59
N PHE A 217 0.51 19.92 37.62
CA PHE A 217 0.81 20.65 38.85
C PHE A 217 -0.31 20.51 39.87
N LEU A 218 -1.57 20.75 39.49
CA LEU A 218 -2.72 20.60 40.40
C LEU A 218 -2.87 19.16 40.90
N GLN A 219 -2.57 18.17 40.06
CA GLN A 219 -2.51 16.77 40.48
C GLN A 219 -1.41 16.52 41.52
N LYS A 220 -0.21 17.08 41.33
CA LYS A 220 0.88 16.98 42.32
C LYS A 220 0.53 17.62 43.66
N GLN A 221 -0.33 18.64 43.67
CA GLN A 221 -0.87 19.25 44.89
C GLN A 221 -2.05 18.46 45.50
N ASN A 222 -2.39 17.29 44.94
CA ASN A 222 -3.53 16.47 45.33
C ASN A 222 -4.89 17.19 45.28
N LEU A 223 -5.05 18.18 44.40
CA LEU A 223 -6.32 18.89 44.22
C LEU A 223 -7.25 18.17 43.25
N LEU A 224 -6.69 17.50 42.23
CA LEU A 224 -7.43 16.78 41.22
C LEU A 224 -6.70 15.51 40.77
N ILE A 225 -7.44 14.57 40.20
CA ILE A 225 -6.94 13.47 39.40
C ILE A 225 -7.13 13.85 37.93
N TYR A 226 -6.07 13.77 37.15
CA TYR A 226 -6.06 14.03 35.72
C TYR A 226 -5.54 12.80 34.98
N ASN A 227 -6.40 12.25 34.12
CA ASN A 227 -6.06 11.18 33.20
C ASN A 227 -5.90 11.78 31.79
N PRO A 228 -4.67 11.94 31.29
CA PRO A 228 -4.44 12.47 29.95
C PRO A 228 -5.05 11.56 28.88
N ALA A 229 -5.51 12.17 27.79
CA ALA A 229 -5.87 11.46 26.58
C ALA A 229 -4.71 10.58 26.14
N LYS A 230 -4.98 9.29 25.94
CA LYS A 230 -3.99 8.38 25.38
C LYS A 230 -3.76 8.74 23.92
N THR A 231 -2.54 9.17 23.61
CA THR A 231 -2.14 9.63 22.26
C THR A 231 -1.58 8.51 21.39
N LYS A 232 -1.19 7.39 22.00
CA LYS A 232 -0.67 6.22 21.29
C LYS A 232 -1.83 5.31 20.89
N PRO A 233 -1.80 4.69 19.69
CA PRO A 233 -2.70 3.61 19.32
C PRO A 233 -2.73 2.52 20.40
N GLN A 234 -3.83 1.79 20.49
CA GLN A 234 -3.97 0.73 21.46
C GLN A 234 -4.19 -0.62 20.80
N ILE A 235 -3.65 -1.66 21.42
CA ILE A 235 -4.01 -3.04 21.16
C ILE A 235 -4.85 -3.54 22.32
N VAL A 236 -6.05 -4.01 22.01
CA VAL A 236 -6.95 -4.67 22.95
C VAL A 236 -6.88 -6.17 22.69
N PHE A 237 -6.68 -6.96 23.74
CA PHE A 237 -6.68 -8.42 23.62
C PHE A 237 -8.10 -8.94 23.82
N THR A 238 -8.62 -9.69 22.84
CA THR A 238 -9.99 -10.22 22.91
C THR A 238 -10.04 -11.58 23.62
N THR A 239 -8.89 -12.24 23.72
CA THR A 239 -8.69 -13.48 24.47
C THR A 239 -7.58 -13.30 25.48
N GLU A 240 -7.51 -14.21 26.45
CA GLU A 240 -6.32 -14.35 27.29
C GLU A 240 -5.10 -14.66 26.40
N ARG A 241 -3.90 -14.33 26.89
CA ARG A 241 -2.64 -14.68 26.22
C ARG A 241 -2.54 -16.20 26.10
N LEU A 242 -2.62 -16.69 24.86
CA LEU A 242 -2.43 -18.08 24.52
C LEU A 242 -0.94 -18.37 24.24
N PRO A 243 -0.47 -19.62 24.43
CA PRO A 243 0.78 -20.05 23.82
C PRO A 243 0.72 -19.88 22.30
N SER A 244 1.80 -19.42 21.66
CA SER A 244 1.83 -19.13 20.21
C SER A 244 1.47 -20.35 19.35
N ASP A 245 1.75 -21.56 19.84
CA ASP A 245 1.42 -22.81 19.16
C ASP A 245 -0.08 -23.12 19.17
N ASN A 246 -0.81 -22.58 20.14
CA ASN A 246 -2.25 -22.77 20.27
C ASN A 246 -3.05 -21.80 19.39
N LEU A 247 -2.40 -20.84 18.72
CA LEU A 247 -3.05 -19.97 17.74
C LEU A 247 -3.46 -20.78 16.52
N GLN A 248 -4.74 -20.63 16.15
CA GLN A 248 -5.40 -21.31 15.05
C GLN A 248 -5.65 -20.33 13.92
N PHE A 249 -5.15 -20.67 12.73
CA PHE A 249 -5.31 -19.87 11.53
C PHE A 249 -5.91 -20.73 10.43
N ASP A 250 -6.68 -20.12 9.52
CA ASP A 250 -7.12 -20.81 8.31
C ASP A 250 -5.97 -20.80 7.29
N HIS A 251 -5.10 -21.81 7.43
CA HIS A 251 -3.96 -22.02 6.55
C HIS A 251 -4.37 -22.07 5.06
N ALA A 252 -5.51 -22.70 4.77
CA ALA A 252 -5.98 -22.87 3.40
C ALA A 252 -6.44 -21.54 2.79
N LEU A 253 -7.16 -20.73 3.55
CA LEU A 253 -7.59 -19.40 3.12
C LEU A 253 -6.39 -18.47 2.89
N LEU A 254 -5.48 -18.37 3.86
CA LEU A 254 -4.29 -17.50 3.74
C LEU A 254 -3.43 -17.88 2.54
N GLN A 255 -3.23 -19.19 2.31
CA GLN A 255 -2.48 -19.66 1.16
C GLN A 255 -3.21 -19.35 -0.16
N ARG A 256 -4.54 -19.53 -0.22
CA ARG A 256 -5.34 -19.19 -1.41
C ARG A 256 -5.26 -17.70 -1.74
N LEU A 257 -5.37 -16.83 -0.73
CA LEU A 257 -5.27 -15.38 -0.90
C LEU A 257 -3.89 -14.98 -1.42
N LYS A 258 -2.83 -15.53 -0.83
CA LYS A 258 -1.44 -15.30 -1.28
C LYS A 258 -1.25 -15.75 -2.74
N THR A 259 -1.62 -16.99 -3.07
CA THR A 259 -1.47 -17.52 -4.43
C THR A 259 -2.30 -16.73 -5.46
N ALA A 260 -3.50 -16.27 -5.09
CA ALA A 260 -4.28 -15.40 -5.96
C ALA A 260 -3.60 -14.04 -6.18
N ALA A 261 -3.02 -13.43 -5.15
CA ALA A 261 -2.26 -12.18 -5.28
C ALA A 261 -1.00 -12.37 -6.13
N GLU A 262 -0.24 -13.44 -5.91
CA GLU A 262 0.94 -13.81 -6.72
C GLU A 262 0.59 -13.97 -8.20
N LYS A 263 -0.51 -14.67 -8.53
CA LYS A 263 -0.95 -14.83 -9.92
C LYS A 263 -1.21 -13.50 -10.61
N ARG A 264 -1.86 -12.56 -9.91
CA ARG A 264 -2.15 -11.21 -10.44
C ARG A 264 -0.87 -10.41 -10.64
N MET A 265 0.02 -10.44 -9.64
CA MET A 265 1.34 -9.82 -9.69
C MET A 265 2.16 -10.33 -10.87
N PHE A 266 2.24 -11.66 -11.05
CA PHE A 266 2.95 -12.27 -12.19
C PHE A 266 2.33 -11.93 -13.54
N ALA A 267 1.00 -11.82 -13.62
CA ALA A 267 0.33 -11.38 -14.84
C ALA A 267 0.72 -9.94 -15.20
N MET A 268 0.84 -9.05 -14.21
CA MET A 268 1.27 -7.67 -14.41
C MET A 268 2.75 -7.56 -14.75
N GLN A 269 3.62 -8.32 -14.07
CA GLN A 269 5.02 -8.46 -14.45
C GLN A 269 5.15 -8.91 -15.91
N ARG A 270 4.46 -9.98 -16.30
CA ARG A 270 4.43 -10.46 -17.68
C ARG A 270 3.93 -9.38 -18.64
N TYR A 271 2.91 -8.62 -18.27
CA TYR A 271 2.40 -7.50 -19.06
C TYR A 271 3.45 -6.42 -19.27
N ALA A 272 4.22 -6.05 -18.24
CA ALA A 272 5.26 -5.04 -18.33
C ALA A 272 6.46 -5.52 -19.15
N GLU A 273 6.96 -6.73 -18.87
CA GLU A 273 8.20 -7.27 -19.44
C GLU A 273 8.04 -7.87 -20.83
N ASN A 274 6.81 -8.18 -21.25
CA ASN A 274 6.56 -8.75 -22.56
C ASN A 274 7.04 -7.82 -23.68
N LYS A 275 7.62 -8.41 -24.74
CA LYS A 275 8.11 -7.68 -25.92
C LYS A 275 7.61 -8.25 -27.24
N SER A 276 6.83 -9.34 -27.17
CA SER A 276 6.42 -10.09 -28.34
C SER A 276 4.90 -10.09 -28.49
N ALA A 277 4.11 -10.37 -27.45
CA ALA A 277 2.66 -10.43 -27.56
C ALA A 277 2.02 -9.04 -27.64
N CYS A 278 0.85 -8.94 -28.28
CA CYS A 278 0.08 -7.71 -28.32
C CYS A 278 -0.43 -7.34 -26.91
N ARG A 279 -0.10 -6.13 -26.42
CA ARG A 279 -0.55 -5.63 -25.09
C ARG A 279 -2.05 -5.80 -24.83
N MET A 280 -2.90 -5.33 -25.74
CA MET A 280 -4.36 -5.40 -25.57
C MET A 280 -4.86 -6.85 -25.51
N GLN A 281 -4.30 -7.72 -26.35
CA GLN A 281 -4.65 -9.13 -26.35
C GLN A 281 -4.29 -9.79 -25.02
N MET A 282 -3.12 -9.46 -24.44
CA MET A 282 -2.75 -9.98 -23.12
C MET A 282 -3.73 -9.56 -22.02
N LEU A 283 -4.19 -8.30 -22.05
CA LEU A 283 -5.18 -7.80 -21.09
C LEU A 283 -6.53 -8.50 -21.27
N LEU A 284 -7.01 -8.61 -22.50
CA LEU A 284 -8.29 -9.28 -22.78
C LEU A 284 -8.25 -10.76 -22.42
N GLU A 285 -7.16 -11.48 -22.76
CA GLU A 285 -6.96 -12.87 -22.36
C GLU A 285 -6.97 -13.06 -20.84
N TYR A 286 -6.40 -12.10 -20.10
CA TYR A 286 -6.42 -12.11 -18.64
C TYR A 286 -7.84 -12.02 -18.07
N PHE A 287 -8.72 -11.23 -18.70
CA PHE A 287 -10.15 -11.15 -18.35
C PHE A 287 -11.01 -12.27 -18.95
N GLY A 288 -10.39 -13.26 -19.61
CA GLY A 288 -11.09 -14.39 -20.22
C GLY A 288 -11.69 -14.09 -21.60
N GLU A 289 -11.35 -12.95 -22.19
CA GLU A 289 -11.79 -12.54 -23.53
C GLU A 289 -10.75 -12.94 -24.59
N LYS A 290 -11.23 -13.38 -25.76
CA LYS A 290 -10.36 -13.65 -26.90
C LYS A 290 -10.34 -12.45 -27.83
N SER A 291 -9.16 -12.02 -28.23
CA SER A 291 -9.02 -10.97 -29.25
C SER A 291 -7.91 -11.30 -30.24
N GLY A 292 -8.02 -10.70 -31.44
CA GLY A 292 -6.86 -10.56 -32.32
C GLY A 292 -5.91 -9.47 -31.82
N ARG A 293 -4.82 -9.26 -32.57
CA ARG A 293 -3.90 -8.13 -32.35
C ARG A 293 -4.65 -6.80 -32.49
N CYS A 294 -4.33 -5.83 -31.62
CA CYS A 294 -4.98 -4.53 -31.67
C CYS A 294 -4.46 -3.62 -32.79
N GLY A 295 -3.27 -3.87 -33.35
CA GLY A 295 -2.68 -3.05 -34.41
C GLY A 295 -2.04 -1.72 -33.95
N TYR A 296 -2.37 -1.23 -32.75
CA TYR A 296 -1.97 0.11 -32.28
C TYR A 296 -1.01 0.14 -31.08
N CYS A 297 -0.81 -0.97 -30.37
CA CYS A 297 0.16 -1.01 -29.27
C CYS A 297 1.61 -0.97 -29.79
N ASP A 298 2.55 -0.61 -28.91
CA ASP A 298 4.00 -0.61 -29.16
C ASP A 298 4.46 -1.85 -29.93
N THR A 299 4.08 -3.04 -29.44
CA THR A 299 4.48 -4.30 -30.05
C THR A 299 3.84 -4.52 -31.43
N CYS A 300 2.59 -4.10 -31.62
CA CYS A 300 1.91 -4.24 -32.91
C CYS A 300 2.44 -3.25 -33.95
N VAL A 301 2.71 -2.02 -33.55
CA VAL A 301 3.25 -0.97 -34.43
C VAL A 301 4.62 -1.40 -34.96
N GLU A 302 5.50 -1.91 -34.09
CA GLU A 302 6.80 -2.41 -34.54
C GLU A 302 6.68 -3.63 -35.46
N ARG A 303 5.77 -4.58 -35.15
CA ARG A 303 5.52 -5.75 -36.01
C ARG A 303 4.95 -5.36 -37.38
N ASN A 304 4.12 -4.32 -37.45
CA ASN A 304 3.50 -3.88 -38.70
C ASN A 304 4.48 -3.18 -39.66
N LYS A 305 5.69 -2.81 -39.19
CA LYS A 305 6.77 -2.32 -40.07
C LYS A 305 7.39 -3.44 -40.91
N LEU A 306 7.14 -4.70 -40.55
CA LEU A 306 7.71 -5.85 -41.24
C LEU A 306 6.88 -6.19 -42.48
N SER A 307 7.54 -6.69 -43.53
CA SER A 307 6.92 -7.13 -44.78
C SER A 307 6.29 -8.52 -44.69
N VAL A 308 6.39 -9.17 -43.52
CA VAL A 308 5.81 -10.48 -43.22
C VAL A 308 4.37 -10.37 -42.73
N THR A 309 3.51 -11.27 -43.22
CA THR A 309 2.14 -11.39 -42.71
C THR A 309 2.13 -11.86 -41.26
N GLU A 310 1.06 -11.57 -40.52
CA GLU A 310 0.91 -11.99 -39.11
C GLU A 310 1.11 -13.50 -38.91
N LYS A 311 0.47 -14.32 -39.76
CA LYS A 311 0.60 -15.79 -39.70
C LYS A 311 2.01 -16.27 -40.00
N GLU A 312 2.74 -15.59 -40.88
CA GLU A 312 4.13 -15.93 -41.18
C GLU A 312 5.05 -15.51 -40.03
N PHE A 313 4.88 -14.30 -39.51
CA PHE A 313 5.65 -13.81 -38.36
C PHE A 313 5.52 -14.74 -37.16
N ASP A 314 4.29 -15.10 -36.76
CA ASP A 314 4.07 -15.96 -35.59
C ASP A 314 4.60 -17.38 -35.81
N LYS A 315 4.56 -17.90 -37.04
CA LYS A 315 5.20 -19.18 -37.39
C LYS A 315 6.71 -19.11 -37.28
N ILE A 316 7.34 -18.07 -37.83
CA ILE A 316 8.79 -17.87 -37.78
C ILE A 316 9.24 -17.66 -36.34
N LEU A 317 8.52 -16.85 -35.56
CA LEU A 317 8.87 -16.59 -34.17
C LEU A 317 8.70 -17.83 -33.29
N LYS A 318 7.63 -18.62 -33.48
CA LYS A 318 7.47 -19.93 -32.80
C LYS A 318 8.58 -20.90 -33.16
N TRP A 319 8.96 -20.96 -34.44
CA TRP A 319 10.06 -21.81 -34.90
C TRP A 319 11.40 -21.34 -34.33
N LEU A 320 11.71 -20.05 -34.37
CA LEU A 320 12.92 -19.47 -33.75
C LEU A 320 12.98 -19.79 -32.25
N LYS A 321 11.85 -19.65 -31.56
CA LYS A 321 11.72 -20.02 -30.14
C LYS A 321 12.05 -21.49 -29.91
N SER A 322 11.48 -22.41 -30.70
CA SER A 322 11.76 -23.84 -30.54
C SER A 322 13.23 -24.18 -30.82
N GLU A 323 13.87 -23.53 -31.80
CA GLU A 323 15.27 -23.78 -32.15
C GLU A 323 16.25 -23.25 -31.11
N LEU A 324 16.04 -22.01 -30.63
CA LEU A 324 16.96 -21.32 -29.73
C LEU A 324 16.77 -21.68 -28.25
N ILE A 325 15.63 -22.29 -27.88
CA ILE A 325 15.44 -22.90 -26.55
C ILE A 325 16.22 -24.21 -26.44
N GLN A 326 16.29 -25.01 -27.51
CA GLN A 326 17.01 -26.29 -27.48
C GLN A 326 18.51 -26.11 -27.30
N ALA A 327 19.08 -25.17 -28.05
CA ALA A 327 20.48 -24.78 -27.91
C ALA A 327 20.70 -23.39 -28.50
N PRO A 328 21.60 -22.57 -27.93
CA PRO A 328 22.12 -21.39 -28.60
C PRO A 328 22.72 -21.77 -29.97
N LYS A 329 22.35 -21.07 -31.04
CA LYS A 329 22.80 -21.37 -32.41
C LYS A 329 23.40 -20.15 -33.09
N ASN A 330 24.37 -20.36 -33.95
CA ASN A 330 24.90 -19.25 -34.77
C ASN A 330 23.86 -18.83 -35.83
N PRO A 331 23.87 -17.56 -36.29
CA PRO A 331 22.97 -17.08 -37.32
C PRO A 331 23.00 -17.91 -38.61
N GLU A 332 24.17 -18.41 -39.01
CA GLU A 332 24.32 -19.22 -40.23
C GLU A 332 23.54 -20.54 -40.18
N THR A 333 23.52 -21.20 -39.02
CA THR A 333 22.76 -22.44 -38.81
C THR A 333 21.27 -22.15 -38.83
N ILE A 334 20.85 -21.02 -38.23
CA ILE A 334 19.45 -20.56 -38.29
C ILE A 334 19.03 -20.26 -39.73
N TYR A 335 19.87 -19.61 -40.55
CA TYR A 335 19.57 -19.38 -41.98
C TYR A 335 19.43 -20.69 -42.77
N LYS A 336 20.22 -21.72 -42.43
CA LYS A 336 20.17 -23.03 -43.12
C LYS A 336 18.95 -23.87 -42.74
N LEU A 337 18.53 -23.81 -41.48
CA LEU A 337 17.41 -24.60 -40.96
C LEU A 337 16.04 -23.94 -41.15
N ALA A 338 16.01 -22.66 -41.50
CA ALA A 338 14.78 -21.89 -41.55
C ALA A 338 13.79 -22.42 -42.59
N PRO A 339 12.52 -22.67 -42.22
CA PRO A 339 11.48 -23.12 -43.15
C PRO A 339 10.92 -21.97 -44.01
N VAL A 340 11.62 -20.84 -44.09
CA VAL A 340 11.19 -19.61 -44.75
C VAL A 340 12.34 -18.95 -45.51
N ARG A 341 12.01 -18.04 -46.43
CA ARG A 341 13.00 -17.27 -47.18
C ARG A 341 13.85 -16.39 -46.26
N LYS A 342 15.12 -16.22 -46.61
CA LYS A 342 16.13 -15.51 -45.81
C LYS A 342 15.75 -14.07 -45.51
N GLU A 343 15.12 -13.38 -46.45
CA GLU A 343 14.70 -11.97 -46.30
C GLU A 343 13.66 -11.81 -45.20
N LYS A 344 12.65 -12.68 -45.19
CA LYS A 344 11.61 -12.73 -44.14
C LYS A 344 12.19 -13.11 -42.79
N LEU A 345 13.15 -14.04 -42.77
CA LEU A 345 13.82 -14.44 -41.53
C LEU A 345 14.67 -13.30 -40.95
N LEU A 346 15.40 -12.57 -41.79
CA LEU A 346 16.22 -11.43 -41.39
C LEU A 346 15.39 -10.34 -40.72
N GLU A 347 14.22 -10.02 -41.28
CA GLU A 347 13.29 -9.06 -40.69
C GLU A 347 12.82 -9.49 -39.29
N VAL A 348 12.46 -10.77 -39.12
CA VAL A 348 12.02 -11.29 -37.82
C VAL A 348 13.17 -11.38 -36.83
N LEU A 349 14.38 -11.75 -37.27
CA LEU A 349 15.59 -11.77 -36.44
C LEU A 349 15.96 -10.37 -35.98
N GLN A 350 15.91 -9.38 -36.87
CA GLN A 350 16.22 -7.99 -36.56
C GLN A 350 15.19 -7.41 -35.59
N TYR A 351 13.90 -7.62 -35.85
CA TYR A 351 12.84 -7.30 -34.90
C TYR A 351 13.08 -7.94 -33.53
N SER A 352 13.44 -9.22 -33.51
CA SER A 352 13.68 -9.97 -32.28
C SER A 352 14.89 -9.45 -31.51
N LYS A 353 15.93 -8.99 -32.21
CA LYS A 353 17.12 -8.38 -31.61
C LYS A 353 16.83 -6.99 -31.06
N ASP A 354 16.17 -6.15 -31.85
CA ASP A 354 15.83 -4.77 -31.47
C ASP A 354 14.90 -4.74 -30.25
N ASN A 355 13.97 -5.71 -30.19
CA ASN A 355 13.08 -5.90 -29.05
C ASN A 355 13.67 -6.81 -27.97
N LYS A 356 14.98 -7.14 -27.99
CA LYS A 356 15.65 -7.99 -26.98
C LYS A 356 14.91 -9.31 -26.67
N ILE A 357 14.22 -9.87 -27.65
CA ILE A 357 13.63 -11.22 -27.62
C ILE A 357 14.73 -12.26 -27.81
N ILE A 358 15.73 -11.91 -28.63
CA ILE A 358 16.97 -12.67 -28.80
C ILE A 358 18.19 -11.76 -28.55
N GLU A 359 19.29 -12.35 -28.11
CA GLU A 359 20.55 -11.66 -27.83
C GLU A 359 21.72 -12.34 -28.55
N HIS A 360 22.72 -11.55 -28.97
CA HIS A 360 24.00 -12.08 -29.45
C HIS A 360 24.97 -12.21 -28.27
N THR A 361 25.55 -13.39 -28.09
CA THR A 361 26.72 -13.54 -27.23
C THR A 361 27.97 -12.96 -27.91
N LYS A 362 29.05 -12.83 -27.15
CA LYS A 362 30.36 -12.36 -27.65
C LYS A 362 30.90 -13.19 -28.82
N ASP A 363 30.49 -14.46 -28.92
CA ASP A 363 30.89 -15.41 -29.96
C ASP A 363 29.89 -15.45 -31.15
N ASN A 364 29.06 -14.43 -31.29
CA ASN A 364 28.04 -14.32 -32.35
C ASN A 364 27.01 -15.47 -32.34
N ILE A 365 26.65 -15.96 -31.15
CA ILE A 365 25.63 -17.00 -30.97
C ILE A 365 24.31 -16.33 -30.55
N LEU A 366 23.21 -16.73 -31.18
CA LEU A 366 21.87 -16.28 -30.85
C LEU A 366 21.35 -17.05 -29.63
N VAL A 367 20.85 -16.32 -28.63
CA VAL A 367 20.22 -16.87 -27.42
C VAL A 367 18.81 -16.31 -27.29
N TRP A 368 17.86 -17.18 -26.95
CA TRP A 368 16.48 -16.78 -26.67
C TRP A 368 16.34 -16.17 -25.27
N ARG A 369 15.70 -15.01 -25.15
CA ARG A 369 15.51 -14.26 -23.89
C ARG A 369 14.04 -13.99 -23.53
N GLY A 370 13.09 -14.17 -24.46
CA GLY A 370 11.74 -13.58 -24.38
C GLY A 370 10.50 -14.47 -24.28
#